data_AF-A0A9W7IK13-F1
#
_entry.id   AF-A0A9W7IK13-F1
#
_cell.length_a   1.000
_cell.length_b   1.000
_cell.length_c   1.000
_cell.angle_alpha   90.00
_cell.angle_beta   90.00
_cell.angle_gamma   90.00
#
_symmetry.space_group_name_H-M   'P 1'
#
loop_
_entity.id
_entity.type
_entity.pdbx_description
1 polymer ?
#
loop_
_entity_poly.entity_id
_entity_poly.type
_entity_poly.pdbx_seq_one_letter_code
_entity_poly.pdbx_strand_id
1 'polypeptide(L)'
;MALSLKASMNSQKPNFLIGENYQISLKQSMEDLLAETQKETPNFSLSMKPFYDLIQAKVDPPLESIWVYSALSFRSHSFAKKDPLNRLSTINDLFQLVSSCSSPCNSSKSIALLAPIVFEVYKLVVEVLGKDSGSKGEKKVNIKIKSLVEVIIGYISMCCCKGFRFSDESEAIDVDLVIPVEDLTSIWIDRNAYLQSFFATGE
;
A
#
# COMPACT_ATOMS: atom_id res chain seq x y z
N MET A 1 -8.49 -31.48 -44.82
CA MET A 1 -7.52 -31.32 -43.71
C MET A 1 -8.19 -30.53 -42.62
N ALA A 2 -8.55 -31.18 -41.51
CA ALA A 2 -9.19 -30.55 -40.36
C ALA A 2 -8.11 -29.99 -39.44
N LEU A 3 -8.16 -28.69 -39.16
CA LEU A 3 -7.22 -28.02 -38.25
C LEU A 3 -7.62 -28.30 -36.80
N SER A 4 -6.71 -28.95 -36.09
CA SER A 4 -6.82 -29.30 -34.68
C SER A 4 -6.74 -28.03 -33.80
N LEU A 5 -7.82 -27.76 -33.06
CA LEU A 5 -7.83 -26.83 -31.93
C LEU A 5 -7.08 -27.47 -30.76
N LYS A 6 -5.83 -27.05 -30.53
CA LYS A 6 -5.16 -27.28 -29.25
C LYS A 6 -5.59 -26.20 -28.27
N ALA A 7 -6.53 -26.56 -27.39
CA ALA A 7 -6.76 -25.82 -26.16
C ALA A 7 -5.49 -25.92 -25.30
N SER A 8 -4.83 -24.79 -25.07
CA SER A 8 -3.74 -24.70 -24.08
C SER A 8 -4.38 -24.69 -22.69
N MET A 9 -4.42 -25.86 -22.05
CA MET A 9 -4.71 -25.98 -20.63
C MET A 9 -3.51 -25.44 -19.85
N ASN A 10 -3.52 -24.15 -19.52
CA ASN A 10 -2.60 -23.64 -18.52
C ASN A 10 -3.14 -24.01 -17.14
N SER A 11 -2.66 -25.14 -16.62
CA SER A 11 -2.92 -25.60 -15.26
C SER A 11 -2.31 -24.60 -14.27
N GLN A 12 -3.13 -23.69 -13.74
CA GLN A 12 -2.79 -22.95 -12.53
C GLN A 12 -2.70 -23.96 -11.38
N LYS A 13 -1.48 -24.23 -10.88
CA LYS A 13 -1.27 -25.02 -9.67
C LYS A 13 -1.90 -24.29 -8.48
N PRO A 14 -2.96 -24.82 -7.83
CA PRO A 14 -3.67 -24.09 -6.77
C PRO A 14 -2.95 -24.10 -5.40
N ASN A 15 -1.84 -24.83 -5.26
CA ASN A 15 -1.33 -25.26 -3.94
C ASN A 15 0.11 -24.82 -3.62
N PHE A 16 0.70 -23.86 -4.36
CA PHE A 16 2.11 -23.50 -4.13
C PHE A 16 2.32 -22.65 -2.86
N LEU A 17 1.32 -21.88 -2.43
CA LEU A 17 1.42 -20.91 -1.33
C LEU A 17 0.79 -21.43 -0.02
N ILE A 18 1.11 -22.66 0.38
CA ILE A 18 0.62 -23.29 1.63
C ILE A 18 1.78 -23.43 2.62
N GLY A 19 1.53 -23.12 3.89
CA GLY A 19 2.50 -23.29 4.98
C GLY A 19 3.78 -22.47 4.78
N GLU A 20 4.94 -23.10 4.99
CA GLU A 20 6.27 -22.47 4.87
C GLU A 20 6.56 -21.89 3.48
N ASN A 21 5.98 -22.48 2.42
CA ASN A 21 6.15 -21.98 1.06
C ASN A 21 5.62 -20.55 0.89
N TYR A 22 4.63 -20.15 1.70
CA TYR A 22 4.15 -18.78 1.71
C TYR A 22 5.25 -17.82 2.18
N GLN A 23 5.87 -18.11 3.32
CA GLN A 23 6.88 -17.22 3.91
C GLN A 23 8.13 -17.14 3.05
N ILE A 24 8.56 -18.27 2.47
CA ILE A 24 9.66 -18.30 1.51
C ILE A 24 9.33 -17.46 0.26
N SER A 25 8.11 -17.59 -0.27
CA SER A 25 7.68 -16.83 -1.46
C SER A 25 7.57 -15.34 -1.17
N LEU A 26 7.07 -14.95 0.01
CA LEU A 26 7.03 -13.56 0.44
C LEU A 26 8.44 -13.00 0.55
N LYS A 27 9.33 -13.68 1.28
CA LYS A 27 10.73 -13.26 1.44
C LYS A 27 11.44 -13.06 0.10
N GLN A 28 11.38 -14.05 -0.78
CA GLN A 28 11.99 -13.97 -2.10
C GLN A 28 11.42 -12.79 -2.91
N SER A 29 10.10 -12.61 -2.89
CA SER A 29 9.45 -11.50 -3.60
C SER A 29 9.88 -10.13 -3.06
N MET A 30 10.12 -10.01 -1.74
CA MET A 30 10.65 -8.79 -1.13
C MET A 30 12.09 -8.54 -1.56
N GLU A 31 12.96 -9.55 -1.48
CA GLU A 31 14.37 -9.45 -1.89
C GLU A 31 14.50 -9.07 -3.37
N ASP A 32 13.74 -9.72 -4.25
CA ASP A 32 13.70 -9.43 -5.68
C ASP A 32 13.25 -7.98 -5.94
N LEU A 33 12.21 -7.52 -5.22
CA LEU A 33 11.73 -6.15 -5.33
C LEU A 33 12.78 -5.14 -4.83
N LEU A 34 13.43 -5.40 -3.71
CA LEU A 34 14.48 -4.52 -3.17
C LEU A 34 15.67 -4.44 -4.13
N ALA A 35 16.08 -5.56 -4.75
CA ALA A 35 17.09 -5.55 -5.79
C ALA A 35 16.67 -4.72 -7.01
N GLU A 36 15.40 -4.79 -7.42
CA GLU A 36 14.86 -3.96 -8.50
C GLU A 36 14.88 -2.46 -8.17
N THR A 37 14.56 -2.08 -6.92
CA THR A 37 14.59 -0.66 -6.49
C THR A 37 15.98 -0.03 -6.51
N GLN A 38 17.05 -0.83 -6.50
CA GLN A 38 18.44 -0.36 -6.53
C GLN A 38 18.96 -0.12 -7.97
N LYS A 39 18.21 -0.51 -9.00
CA LYS A 39 18.59 -0.28 -10.39
C LYS A 39 18.40 1.19 -10.79
N GLU A 40 19.21 1.66 -11.73
CA GLU A 40 19.08 3.02 -12.29
C GLU A 40 17.73 3.24 -12.97
N THR A 41 17.15 2.18 -13.55
CA THR A 41 15.83 2.20 -14.21
C THR A 41 14.95 1.05 -13.69
N PRO A 42 14.32 1.21 -12.52
CA PRO A 42 13.51 0.14 -11.92
C PRO A 42 12.28 -0.20 -12.77
N ASN A 43 12.01 -1.49 -12.99
CA ASN A 43 10.81 -1.98 -13.63
C ASN A 43 9.96 -2.83 -12.66
N PHE A 44 8.92 -2.20 -12.11
CA PHE A 44 8.03 -2.81 -11.12
C PHE A 44 6.85 -3.61 -11.72
N SER A 45 6.72 -3.66 -13.06
CA SER A 45 5.57 -4.32 -13.70
C SER A 45 5.49 -5.82 -13.39
N LEU A 46 6.64 -6.48 -13.24
CA LEU A 46 6.73 -7.90 -12.94
C LEU A 46 6.54 -8.21 -11.44
N SER A 47 6.76 -7.22 -10.57
CA SER A 47 6.67 -7.40 -9.12
C SER A 47 5.24 -7.44 -8.60
N MET A 48 4.25 -6.91 -9.33
CA MET A 48 2.88 -6.78 -8.81
C MET A 48 2.14 -8.11 -8.67
N LYS A 49 2.33 -9.04 -9.63
CA LYS A 49 1.63 -10.34 -9.64
C LYS A 49 1.99 -11.23 -8.44
N PRO A 50 3.27 -11.41 -8.06
CA PRO A 50 3.63 -12.17 -6.86
C PRO A 50 2.92 -11.70 -5.59
N PHE A 51 2.85 -10.39 -5.34
CA PHE A 51 2.17 -9.86 -4.16
C PHE A 51 0.65 -10.00 -4.23
N TYR A 52 0.05 -9.88 -5.42
CA TYR A 52 -1.36 -10.19 -5.61
C TYR A 52 -1.67 -11.66 -5.26
N ASP A 53 -0.87 -12.59 -5.78
CA ASP A 53 -1.05 -14.03 -5.52
C ASP A 53 -0.88 -14.34 -4.01
N LEU A 54 0.07 -13.67 -3.32
CA LEU A 54 0.25 -13.77 -1.87
C LEU A 54 -0.96 -13.25 -1.08
N ILE A 55 -1.52 -12.10 -1.45
CA ILE A 55 -2.75 -11.56 -0.81
C ILE A 55 -3.93 -12.52 -1.00
N GLN A 56 -4.07 -13.14 -2.17
CA GLN A 56 -5.17 -14.08 -2.45
C GLN A 56 -5.01 -15.43 -1.75
N ALA A 57 -3.79 -15.81 -1.36
CA ALA A 57 -3.50 -17.11 -0.75
C ALA A 57 -3.88 -17.21 0.74
N LYS A 58 -4.10 -16.09 1.43
CA LYS A 58 -4.47 -16.05 2.86
C LYS A 58 -5.67 -15.15 3.11
N VAL A 59 -6.54 -15.57 4.04
CA VAL A 59 -7.68 -14.76 4.48
C VAL A 59 -7.19 -13.49 5.18
N ASP A 60 -6.19 -13.60 6.06
CA ASP A 60 -5.52 -12.46 6.70
C ASP A 60 -4.05 -12.43 6.28
N PRO A 61 -3.72 -11.82 5.13
CA PRO A 61 -2.34 -11.80 4.64
C PRO A 61 -1.43 -10.93 5.55
N PRO A 62 -0.11 -11.15 5.53
CA PRO A 62 0.84 -10.30 6.24
C PRO A 62 0.79 -8.84 5.78
N LEU A 63 1.11 -7.95 6.71
CA LEU A 63 1.09 -6.50 6.52
C LEU A 63 1.90 -6.10 5.28
N GLU A 64 3.10 -6.66 5.14
CA GLU A 64 4.06 -6.30 4.10
C GLU A 64 3.53 -6.63 2.72
N SER A 65 2.84 -7.76 2.56
CA SER A 65 2.26 -8.14 1.27
C SER A 65 1.19 -7.17 0.80
N ILE A 66 0.30 -6.72 1.70
CA ILE A 66 -0.70 -5.68 1.38
C ILE A 66 -0.02 -4.34 1.11
N TRP A 67 0.93 -3.93 1.96
CA TRP A 67 1.64 -2.67 1.79
C TRP A 67 2.39 -2.60 0.48
N VAL A 68 3.16 -3.63 0.12
CA VAL A 68 3.93 -3.63 -1.12
C VAL A 68 3.01 -3.66 -2.34
N TYR A 69 1.99 -4.52 -2.35
CA TYR A 69 1.01 -4.53 -3.44
C TYR A 69 0.36 -3.15 -3.65
N SER A 70 0.01 -2.48 -2.55
CA SER A 70 -0.56 -1.14 -2.57
C SER A 70 0.43 -0.10 -3.11
N ALA A 71 1.72 -0.21 -2.73
CA ALA A 71 2.78 0.68 -3.22
C ALA A 71 3.00 0.54 -4.72
N LEU A 72 3.08 -0.70 -5.22
CA LEU A 72 3.27 -0.99 -6.63
C LEU A 72 2.08 -0.50 -7.46
N SER A 73 0.86 -0.73 -6.97
CA SER A 73 -0.38 -0.25 -7.58
C SER A 73 -0.45 1.28 -7.59
N PHE A 74 -0.03 1.93 -6.50
CA PHE A 74 -0.02 3.40 -6.42
C PHE A 74 1.00 4.01 -7.37
N ARG A 75 2.24 3.49 -7.37
CA ARG A 75 3.33 3.98 -8.24
C ARG A 75 2.96 3.86 -9.71
N SER A 76 2.38 2.74 -10.16
CA SER A 76 1.98 2.56 -11.57
C SER A 76 1.01 3.64 -12.07
N HIS A 77 0.22 4.25 -11.17
CA HIS A 77 -0.75 5.31 -11.50
C HIS A 77 -0.25 6.74 -11.19
N SER A 78 0.90 6.89 -10.51
CA SER A 78 1.36 8.16 -9.91
C SER A 78 2.40 8.93 -10.73
N PHE A 79 2.93 8.40 -11.84
CA PHE A 79 4.16 8.90 -12.48
C PHE A 79 4.13 10.32 -13.10
N ALA A 80 3.02 11.08 -13.10
CA ALA A 80 3.00 12.36 -13.84
C ALA A 80 2.07 13.47 -13.34
N LYS A 81 1.30 13.29 -12.26
CA LYS A 81 0.21 14.23 -11.95
C LYS A 81 0.65 15.32 -10.96
N LYS A 82 1.08 16.47 -11.49
CA LYS A 82 1.38 17.69 -10.69
C LYS A 82 0.13 18.38 -10.13
N ASP A 83 -1.05 18.05 -10.64
CA ASP A 83 -2.31 18.68 -10.23
C ASP A 83 -2.80 18.11 -8.88
N PRO A 84 -3.09 18.95 -7.86
CA PRO A 84 -3.54 18.51 -6.54
C PRO A 84 -4.83 17.67 -6.55
N LEU A 85 -5.78 17.95 -7.46
CA LEU A 85 -7.03 17.19 -7.54
C LEU A 85 -6.79 15.78 -8.07
N ASN A 86 -5.95 15.66 -9.08
CA ASN A 86 -5.51 14.38 -9.60
C ASN A 86 -4.75 13.56 -8.55
N ARG A 87 -3.83 14.18 -7.80
CA ARG A 87 -3.14 13.51 -6.68
C ARG A 87 -4.14 13.03 -5.63
N LEU A 88 -5.10 13.88 -5.26
CA LEU A 88 -6.15 13.53 -4.31
C LEU A 88 -6.97 12.33 -4.78
N SER A 89 -7.30 12.26 -6.08
CA SER A 89 -7.98 11.09 -6.67
C SER A 89 -7.15 9.83 -6.49
N THR A 90 -5.86 9.87 -6.82
CA THR A 90 -4.98 8.71 -6.68
C THR A 90 -4.85 8.27 -5.21
N ILE A 91 -4.79 9.21 -4.25
CA ILE A 91 -4.76 8.90 -2.82
C ILE A 91 -6.08 8.23 -2.39
N ASN A 92 -7.22 8.72 -2.89
CA ASN A 92 -8.51 8.10 -2.63
C ASN A 92 -8.58 6.67 -3.19
N ASP A 93 -8.08 6.44 -4.40
CA ASP A 93 -8.02 5.10 -5.01
C ASP A 93 -7.15 4.16 -4.17
N LEU A 94 -6.01 4.66 -3.65
CA LEU A 94 -5.16 3.91 -2.72
C LEU A 94 -5.88 3.58 -1.41
N PHE A 95 -6.62 4.54 -0.83
CA PHE A 95 -7.43 4.29 0.36
C PHE A 95 -8.48 3.20 0.12
N GLN A 96 -9.16 3.22 -1.03
CA GLN A 96 -10.14 2.18 -1.39
C GLN A 96 -9.49 0.80 -1.58
N LEU A 97 -8.30 0.75 -2.20
CA LEU A 97 -7.53 -0.48 -2.34
C LEU A 97 -7.16 -1.07 -0.98
N VAL A 98 -6.54 -0.26 -0.12
CA VAL A 98 -6.09 -0.69 1.21
C VAL A 98 -7.25 -1.11 2.10
N SER A 99 -8.35 -0.34 2.13
CA SER A 99 -9.55 -0.70 2.90
C SER A 99 -10.18 -2.00 2.41
N SER A 100 -10.17 -2.26 1.11
CA SER A 100 -10.66 -3.52 0.54
C SER A 100 -9.78 -4.70 0.95
N CYS A 101 -8.45 -4.56 0.84
CA CYS A 101 -7.50 -5.60 1.24
C CYS A 101 -7.44 -5.86 2.75
N SER A 102 -7.83 -4.89 3.57
CA SER A 102 -7.81 -5.00 5.05
C SER A 102 -9.15 -5.39 5.67
N SER A 103 -10.22 -5.53 4.88
CA SER A 103 -11.52 -6.01 5.36
C SER A 103 -11.46 -7.28 6.25
N PRO A 104 -10.65 -8.31 5.91
CA PRO A 104 -10.52 -9.52 6.73
C PRO A 104 -9.49 -9.40 7.87
N CYS A 105 -8.72 -8.31 7.93
CA CYS A 105 -7.66 -8.09 8.91
C CYS A 105 -8.21 -7.65 10.27
N ASN A 106 -7.42 -7.86 11.32
CA ASN A 106 -7.71 -7.29 12.64
C ASN A 106 -7.63 -5.75 12.65
N SER A 107 -8.13 -5.14 13.72
CA SER A 107 -8.24 -3.68 13.88
C SER A 107 -6.87 -2.99 13.76
N SER A 108 -5.88 -3.48 14.50
CA SER A 108 -4.53 -2.91 14.55
C SER A 108 -3.84 -2.95 13.18
N LYS A 109 -3.87 -4.10 12.49
CA LYS A 109 -3.31 -4.25 11.14
C LYS A 109 -4.01 -3.34 10.14
N SER A 110 -5.34 -3.28 10.18
CA SER A 110 -6.14 -2.39 9.31
C SER A 110 -5.78 -0.92 9.47
N ILE A 111 -5.51 -0.47 10.71
CA ILE A 111 -5.08 0.90 11.00
C ILE A 111 -3.64 1.12 10.53
N ALA A 112 -2.72 0.19 10.82
CA ALA A 112 -1.33 0.28 10.40
C ALA A 112 -1.20 0.42 8.87
N LEU A 113 -2.06 -0.27 8.11
CA LEU A 113 -2.07 -0.19 6.66
C LEU A 113 -2.34 1.21 6.10
N LEU A 114 -2.92 2.12 6.90
CA LEU A 114 -3.21 3.50 6.51
C LEU A 114 -1.99 4.42 6.52
N ALA A 115 -0.87 4.03 7.15
CA ALA A 115 0.32 4.88 7.27
C ALA A 115 0.76 5.55 5.94
N PRO A 116 0.90 4.83 4.81
CA PRO A 116 1.28 5.45 3.53
C PRO A 116 0.23 6.46 3.01
N ILE A 117 -1.05 6.21 3.25
CA ILE A 117 -2.15 7.10 2.84
C ILE A 117 -2.08 8.41 3.64
N VAL A 118 -1.92 8.31 4.95
CA VAL A 118 -1.78 9.49 5.84
C VAL A 118 -0.56 10.32 5.44
N PHE A 119 0.56 9.67 5.11
CA PHE A 119 1.76 10.36 4.64
C PHE A 119 1.53 11.12 3.32
N GLU A 120 0.86 10.52 2.33
CA GLU A 120 0.55 11.21 1.07
C GLU A 120 -0.47 12.34 1.24
N VAL A 121 -1.48 12.16 2.11
CA VAL A 121 -2.41 13.24 2.48
C VAL A 121 -1.66 14.40 3.14
N TYR A 122 -0.74 14.10 4.08
CA TYR A 122 0.09 15.11 4.72
C TYR A 122 0.92 15.91 3.71
N LYS A 123 1.61 15.22 2.79
CA LYS A 123 2.37 15.88 1.71
C LYS A 123 1.49 16.80 0.86
N LEU A 124 0.27 16.35 0.55
CA LEU A 124 -0.69 17.16 -0.21
C LEU A 124 -1.15 18.39 0.58
N VAL A 125 -1.44 18.24 1.88
CA VAL A 125 -1.82 19.34 2.78
C VAL A 125 -0.71 20.39 2.85
N VAL A 126 0.54 19.98 3.08
CA VAL A 126 1.69 20.89 3.13
C VAL A 126 1.88 21.63 1.81
N GLU A 127 1.75 20.94 0.67
CA GLU A 127 1.86 21.58 -0.64
C GLU A 127 0.77 22.64 -0.88
N VAL A 128 -0.47 22.35 -0.48
CA VAL A 128 -1.60 23.27 -0.65
C VAL A 128 -1.53 24.43 0.32
N LEU A 129 -1.09 24.22 1.57
CA LEU A 129 -0.91 25.29 2.56
C LEU A 129 0.24 26.23 2.21
N GLY A 130 1.31 25.73 1.59
CA GLY A 130 2.46 26.56 1.18
C GLY A 130 2.18 27.49 -0.02
N LYS A 131 1.03 27.32 -0.69
CA LYS A 131 0.58 28.17 -1.80
C LYS A 131 -0.46 29.15 -1.28
N ASP A 132 -0.02 30.22 -0.62
CA ASP A 132 -0.90 31.29 -0.11
C ASP A 132 -1.48 32.15 -1.25
N SER A 133 -2.38 31.60 -2.05
CA SER A 133 -3.14 32.38 -3.03
C SER A 133 -4.61 31.99 -2.97
N GLY A 134 -5.43 32.74 -2.22
CA GLY A 134 -6.84 32.48 -1.89
C GLY A 134 -7.85 32.36 -3.06
N SER A 135 -7.42 31.86 -4.21
CA SER A 135 -8.16 31.51 -5.40
C SER A 135 -9.28 30.51 -5.10
N LYS A 136 -10.36 30.58 -5.90
CA LYS A 136 -11.51 29.66 -5.79
C LYS A 136 -11.12 28.19 -6.00
N GLY A 137 -10.02 27.91 -6.71
CA GLY A 137 -9.54 26.55 -6.99
C GLY A 137 -9.01 25.85 -5.74
N GLU A 138 -8.14 26.52 -4.98
CA GLU A 138 -7.54 25.95 -3.76
C GLU A 138 -8.56 25.70 -2.66
N LYS A 139 -9.57 26.57 -2.51
CA LYS A 139 -10.68 26.36 -1.56
C LYS A 139 -11.44 25.05 -1.85
N LYS A 140 -11.64 24.70 -3.12
CA LYS A 140 -12.28 23.43 -3.51
C LYS A 140 -11.41 22.22 -3.19
N VAL A 141 -10.09 22.32 -3.41
CA VAL A 141 -9.14 21.26 -3.08
C VAL A 141 -9.14 21.01 -1.56
N ASN A 142 -9.07 22.07 -0.75
CA ASN A 142 -9.08 21.98 0.70
C ASN A 142 -10.36 21.32 1.25
N ILE A 143 -11.54 21.63 0.69
CA ILE A 143 -12.79 20.97 1.07
C ILE A 143 -12.71 19.45 0.80
N LYS A 144 -12.19 19.05 -0.36
CA LYS A 144 -12.06 17.62 -0.69
C LYS A 144 -11.01 16.91 0.16
N ILE A 145 -9.91 17.57 0.49
CA ILE A 145 -8.90 17.03 1.42
C ILE A 145 -9.52 16.79 2.80
N LYS A 146 -10.26 17.78 3.35
CA LYS A 146 -10.97 17.61 4.62
C LYS A 146 -11.94 16.43 4.59
N SER A 147 -12.72 16.31 3.51
CA SER A 147 -13.64 15.19 3.32
C SER A 147 -12.91 13.84 3.32
N LEU A 148 -11.75 13.72 2.66
CA LEU A 148 -10.96 12.49 2.69
C LEU A 148 -10.44 12.17 4.10
N VAL A 149 -9.97 13.19 4.83
CA VAL A 149 -9.52 13.03 6.22
C VAL A 149 -10.65 12.53 7.12
N GLU A 150 -11.87 13.08 6.97
CA GLU A 150 -13.06 12.61 7.70
C GLU A 150 -13.37 11.13 7.40
N VAL A 151 -13.25 10.72 6.13
CA VAL A 151 -13.43 9.31 5.74
C VAL A 151 -12.39 8.40 6.38
N ILE A 152 -11.12 8.81 6.42
CA ILE A 152 -10.03 8.06 7.07
C ILE A 152 -10.29 7.93 8.57
N ILE A 153 -10.68 9.02 9.25
CA ILE A 153 -11.03 9.00 10.68
C ILE A 153 -12.23 8.09 10.93
N GLY A 154 -13.24 8.13 10.07
CA GLY A 154 -14.40 7.24 10.13
C GLY A 154 -14.01 5.76 10.00
N TYR A 155 -13.08 5.45 9.08
CA TYR A 155 -12.54 4.10 8.93
C TYR A 155 -11.77 3.63 10.16
N ILE A 156 -10.89 4.46 10.72
CA ILE A 156 -10.16 4.16 11.96
C ILE A 156 -11.15 3.90 13.10
N SER A 157 -12.17 4.75 13.24
CA SER A 157 -13.20 4.59 14.27
C SER A 157 -13.96 3.26 14.13
N MET A 158 -14.31 2.89 12.90
CA MET A 158 -14.94 1.60 12.60
C MET A 158 -14.03 0.41 12.95
N CYS A 159 -12.72 0.50 12.65
CA CYS A 159 -11.74 -0.52 13.05
C CYS A 159 -11.69 -0.64 14.58
N CYS A 160 -11.59 0.47 15.31
CA CYS A 160 -11.60 0.46 16.78
C CYS A 160 -12.87 -0.20 17.35
N CYS A 161 -14.04 0.03 16.73
CA CYS A 161 -15.29 -0.61 17.15
C CYS A 161 -15.33 -2.12 16.88
N LYS A 162 -14.61 -2.64 15.86
CA LYS A 162 -14.50 -4.08 15.62
C LYS A 162 -13.76 -4.77 16.76
N GLY A 163 -12.67 -4.18 17.26
CA GLY A 163 -11.88 -4.74 18.36
C GLY A 163 -12.65 -4.89 19.68
N PHE A 164 -13.61 -4.01 19.95
CA PHE A 164 -14.47 -4.14 21.14
C PHE A 164 -15.45 -5.33 21.09
N ARG A 165 -15.74 -5.91 19.92
CA ARG A 165 -16.74 -6.98 19.78
C ARG A 165 -16.18 -8.40 19.88
N PHE A 166 -14.87 -8.57 19.81
CA PHE A 166 -14.19 -9.89 19.80
C PHE A 166 -13.14 -10.04 20.90
N SER A 167 -13.21 -9.22 21.95
CA SER A 167 -12.25 -9.16 23.05
C SER A 167 -12.18 -10.46 23.85
N ASP A 168 -11.34 -11.39 23.41
CA ASP A 168 -10.59 -12.33 24.27
C ASP A 168 -9.24 -12.79 23.65
N GLU A 169 -8.96 -12.46 22.39
CA GLU A 169 -7.64 -12.70 21.79
C GLU A 169 -6.89 -11.37 21.60
N SER A 170 -5.69 -11.30 22.15
CA SER A 170 -4.76 -10.18 22.04
C SER A 170 -4.65 -9.70 20.58
N GLU A 171 -5.17 -8.50 20.27
CA GLU A 171 -5.05 -7.81 18.98
C GLU A 171 -3.61 -7.33 18.69
N ALA A 172 -2.61 -8.16 18.99
CA ALA A 172 -1.24 -7.90 18.64
C ALA A 172 -1.15 -7.87 17.11
N ILE A 173 -0.51 -6.83 16.60
CA ILE A 173 0.00 -6.86 15.22
C ILE A 173 1.00 -8.02 15.21
N ASP A 174 0.84 -8.97 14.29
CA ASP A 174 1.86 -9.98 14.05
C ASP A 174 3.10 -9.24 13.51
N VAL A 175 4.06 -8.94 14.41
CA VAL A 175 5.24 -8.11 14.12
C VAL A 175 6.40 -8.96 13.57
N ASP A 176 6.15 -10.22 13.20
CA ASP A 176 7.17 -11.06 12.57
C ASP A 176 7.33 -10.69 11.09
N LEU A 177 7.85 -9.47 10.87
CA LEU A 177 8.07 -8.93 9.55
C LEU A 177 9.19 -9.70 8.85
N VAL A 178 8.98 -10.06 7.59
CA VAL A 178 9.94 -10.82 6.78
C VAL A 178 11.17 -9.98 6.41
N ILE A 179 11.03 -8.65 6.42
CA ILE A 179 12.11 -7.69 6.18
C ILE A 179 12.08 -6.55 7.21
N PRO A 180 13.18 -5.81 7.40
CA PRO A 180 13.21 -4.62 8.25
C PRO A 180 12.19 -3.56 7.81
N VAL A 181 11.67 -2.78 8.78
CA VAL A 181 10.68 -1.72 8.53
C VAL A 181 11.28 -0.62 7.62
N GLU A 182 12.58 -0.38 7.71
CA GLU A 182 13.33 0.58 6.91
C GLU A 182 13.27 0.22 5.42
N ASP A 183 13.44 -1.05 5.09
CA ASP A 183 13.36 -1.53 3.72
C ASP A 183 11.94 -1.41 3.17
N LEU A 184 10.95 -1.76 4.00
CA LEU A 184 9.54 -1.66 3.67
C LEU A 184 9.08 -0.20 3.45
N THR A 185 9.57 0.73 4.27
CA THR A 185 9.32 2.17 4.09
C THR A 185 10.04 2.75 2.88
N SER A 186 11.21 2.22 2.51
CA SER A 186 11.92 2.62 1.27
C SER A 186 11.14 2.31 -0.01
N ILE A 187 10.22 1.34 0.03
CA ILE A 187 9.32 1.02 -1.09
C ILE A 187 8.26 2.11 -1.28
N TRP A 188 7.96 2.90 -0.25
CA TRP A 188 7.00 3.99 -0.31
C TRP A 188 7.66 5.33 -0.58
N ILE A 189 8.83 5.57 0.00
CA ILE A 189 9.50 6.87 -0.07
C ILE A 189 10.42 6.88 -1.28
N ASP A 190 10.27 7.89 -2.15
CA ASP A 190 11.20 8.10 -3.25
C ASP A 190 12.59 8.37 -2.67
N ARG A 191 13.57 7.52 -3.01
CA ARG A 191 14.93 7.55 -2.43
C ARG A 191 15.68 8.85 -2.73
N ASN A 192 15.15 9.70 -3.60
CA ASN A 192 15.87 10.87 -4.12
C ASN A 192 15.88 12.15 -3.27
N ALA A 193 15.24 12.25 -2.10
CA ALA A 193 15.44 13.46 -1.27
C ALA A 193 15.00 13.39 0.21
N TYR A 194 14.03 12.54 0.56
CA TYR A 194 13.23 12.80 1.77
C TYR A 194 13.64 11.99 3.01
N LEU A 195 14.27 10.82 2.86
CA LEU A 195 14.67 10.01 4.01
C LEU A 195 15.87 10.59 4.77
N GLN A 196 16.86 11.09 4.04
CA GLN A 196 18.03 11.74 4.62
C GLN A 196 17.63 12.97 5.46
N SER A 197 16.68 13.78 4.99
CA SER A 197 16.21 14.97 5.74
C SER A 197 15.31 14.62 6.93
N PHE A 198 14.54 13.53 6.87
CA PHE A 198 13.70 13.09 7.98
C PHE A 198 14.49 12.51 9.16
N PHE A 199 15.59 11.79 8.90
CA PHE A 199 16.42 11.20 9.96
C PHE A 199 17.62 12.06 10.38
N ALA A 200 18.03 13.05 9.58
CA ALA A 200 19.15 13.95 9.91
C ALA A 200 18.81 15.06 10.93
N THR A 201 17.59 15.09 11.49
CA THR A 201 17.19 16.09 12.52
C THR A 201 17.26 15.54 13.95
N GLY A 202 17.99 14.44 14.16
CA GLY A 202 18.16 13.79 15.45
C GLY A 202 19.61 13.74 15.97
N GLU A 203 20.39 14.81 15.79
CA GLU A 203 21.64 15.05 16.54
C GLU A 203 21.66 16.46 17.13
#